data_AF-A0A5D0STN1-F1
#
_entry.id   AF-A0A5D0STN1-F1
#
_cell.length_a   1.000
_cell.length_b   1.000
_cell.length_c   1.000
_cell.angle_alpha   90.00
_cell.angle_beta   90.00
_cell.angle_gamma   90.00
#
_symmetry.space_group_name_H-M   'P 1'
#
loop_
_entity.id
_entity.type
_entity.pdbx_description
1 polymer ?
#
loop_
_entity_poly.entity_id
_entity_poly.type
_entity_poly.pdbx_seq_one_letter_code
_entity_poly.pdbx_strand_id
1 'polypeptide(L)' 'MIEMNIIIIGGGVMMYFLARFFTSAGSKVTLISKNAEDAEDLATMEKVNVVKGDATLPEVLEDAGAAYANV' A
#
# COMPACT_ATOMS: atom_id res chain seq x y z
N MET A 1 -10.38 15.30 11.34
CA MET A 1 -9.18 14.47 11.06
C MET A 1 -8.94 14.54 9.56
N ILE A 2 -7.68 14.69 9.14
CA ILE A 2 -7.33 14.74 7.71
C ILE A 2 -7.11 13.30 7.26
N GLU A 3 -7.91 12.83 6.30
CA GLU A 3 -7.73 11.52 5.67
C GLU A 3 -6.62 11.64 4.61
N MET A 4 -5.60 10.79 4.67
CA MET A 4 -4.50 10.76 3.71
C MET A 4 -4.52 9.48 2.88
N ASN A 5 -4.08 9.57 1.63
CA ASN A 5 -3.79 8.44 0.76
C ASN A 5 -2.28 8.19 0.77
N ILE A 6 -1.87 6.97 1.13
CA ILE A 6 -0.47 6.61 1.31
C ILE A 6 -0.13 5.43 0.42
N ILE A 7 0.97 5.51 -0.32
CA ILE A 7 1.53 4.39 -1.07
C ILE A 7 2.78 3.87 -0.36
N ILE A 8 2.83 2.57 -0.12
CA ILE A 8 4.03 1.89 0.39
C ILE A 8 4.49 0.88 -0.64
N ILE A 9 5.75 1.00 -1.05
CA ILE A 9 6.39 0.13 -2.04
C ILE A 9 7.39 -0.75 -1.30
N GLY A 10 7.34 -2.06 -1.55
CA GLY A 10 8.29 -3.02 -0.98
C GLY A 10 7.63 -4.31 -0.53
N GLY A 11 8.23 -4.96 0.47
CA GLY A 11 7.75 -6.22 1.02
C GLY A 11 8.35 -6.49 2.40
N GLY A 12 7.89 -7.56 3.04
CA GLY A 12 8.35 -7.99 4.36
C GLY A 12 7.77 -7.22 5.54
N VAL A 13 8.26 -7.54 6.74
CA VAL A 13 7.60 -7.22 8.01
C VAL A 13 7.42 -5.71 8.25
N MET A 14 8.33 -4.88 7.75
CA MET A 14 8.25 -3.42 7.95
C MET A 14 7.06 -2.81 7.22
N MET A 15 6.71 -3.34 6.04
CA MET A 15 5.56 -2.90 5.26
C MET A 15 4.26 -3.10 6.05
N TYR A 16 4.12 -4.25 6.72
CA TYR A 16 2.99 -4.55 7.59
C TYR A 16 2.88 -3.57 8.77
N PHE A 17 3.99 -3.26 9.43
CA PHE A 17 3.99 -2.30 10.54
C PHE A 17 3.56 -0.90 10.09
N LEU A 18 4.06 -0.42 8.94
CA LEU A 18 3.68 0.87 8.38
C LEU A 18 2.22 0.90 7.95
N ALA A 19 1.75 -0.14 7.26
CA ALA A 19 0.36 -0.25 6.85
C ALA A 19 -0.59 -0.20 8.07
N ARG A 20 -0.28 -0.94 9.14
CA ARG A 20 -1.05 -0.91 10.40
C ARG A 20 -1.03 0.45 11.07
N PHE A 21 0.14 1.08 11.12
CA PHE A 21 0.28 2.40 11.74
C PHE A 21 -0.62 3.44 11.05
N PHE A 22 -0.53 3.55 9.74
CA PHE A 22 -1.29 4.56 8.99
C PHE A 22 -2.79 4.28 8.95
N THR A 23 -3.20 3.01 8.77
CA THR A 23 -4.61 2.64 8.82
C THR A 23 -5.22 2.89 10.20
N SER A 24 -4.48 2.67 11.29
CA SER A 24 -4.94 2.99 12.65
C SER A 24 -5.13 4.49 12.89
N ALA A 25 -4.38 5.32 12.16
CA ALA A 25 -4.53 6.77 12.15
C ALA A 25 -5.67 7.27 11.23
N GLY A 26 -6.39 6.37 10.56
CA GLY A 26 -7.51 6.70 9.67
C GLY A 26 -7.13 6.99 8.23
N SER A 27 -5.89 6.72 7.82
CA SER A 27 -5.44 6.87 6.43
C SER A 27 -5.84 5.67 5.56
N LYS A 28 -5.94 5.89 4.25
CA LYS A 28 -6.05 4.84 3.23
C LYS A 28 -4.66 4.45 2.77
N VAL A 29 -4.37 3.16 2.74
CA VAL A 29 -3.06 2.65 2.37
C VAL A 29 -3.19 1.77 1.13
N THR A 30 -2.35 2.03 0.13
CA THR A 30 -2.15 1.16 -1.03
C THR A 30 -0.73 0.61 -1.00
N LEU A 31 -0.59 -0.70 -1.13
CA LEU A 31 0.69 -1.40 -1.08
C LEU A 31 1.06 -1.88 -2.48
N ILE A 32 2.32 -1.70 -2.88
CA ILE A 32 2.86 -2.27 -4.11
C ILE A 32 3.96 -3.27 -3.75
N SER A 33 3.74 -4.55 -4.08
CA SER A 33 4.73 -5.63 -3.88
C SER A 33 4.83 -6.54 -5.10
N LYS A 34 6.05 -7.05 -5.36
CA LYS A 34 6.27 -8.12 -6.36
C LYS A 34 5.94 -9.50 -5.77
N ASN A 35 5.95 -9.65 -4.45
CA ASN A 35 5.74 -10.92 -3.77
C ASN A 35 4.25 -11.14 -3.49
N ALA A 36 3.73 -12.30 -3.90
CA ALA A 36 2.34 -12.66 -3.69
C ALA A 36 2.03 -12.95 -2.22
N GLU A 37 3.00 -13.44 -1.45
CA GLU A 37 2.82 -13.81 -0.04
C GLU A 37 2.59 -12.57 0.83
N ASP A 38 3.40 -11.52 0.64
CA ASP A 38 3.19 -10.21 1.30
C ASP A 38 1.80 -9.64 0.96
N ALA A 39 1.36 -9.84 -0.27
CA ALA A 39 0.08 -9.32 -0.75
C ALA A 39 -1.11 -10.04 -0.12
N GLU A 40 -1.04 -11.36 0.05
CA GLU A 40 -2.10 -12.17 0.66
C GLU A 40 -2.26 -11.86 2.15
N ASP A 41 -1.14 -11.79 2.90
CA ASP A 41 -1.16 -11.45 4.32
C ASP A 41 -1.76 -10.05 4.56
N LEU A 42 -1.38 -9.08 3.73
CA LEU A 42 -1.81 -7.69 3.86
C LEU A 42 -3.23 -7.46 3.34
N ALA A 43 -3.71 -8.26 2.39
CA ALA A 43 -5.08 -8.19 1.90
C ALA A 43 -6.12 -8.56 2.98
N THR A 44 -5.70 -9.25 4.05
CA THR A 44 -6.57 -9.53 5.20
C THR A 44 -6.82 -8.30 6.09
N MET A 45 -6.05 -7.23 5.92
CA MET A 45 -6.19 -6.01 6.70
C MET A 45 -7.29 -5.09 6.14
N GLU A 46 -8.20 -4.65 7.00
CA GLU A 46 -9.20 -3.66 6.63
C GLU A 46 -8.53 -2.33 6.20
N LYS A 47 -9.04 -1.72 5.13
CA LYS A 47 -8.59 -0.42 4.57
C LYS A 47 -7.20 -0.41 3.94
N VAL A 48 -6.67 -1.57 3.58
CA VAL A 48 -5.46 -1.72 2.78
C VAL A 48 -5.83 -2.25 1.40
N ASN A 49 -5.39 -1.55 0.35
CA ASN A 49 -5.41 -2.05 -1.02
C ASN A 49 -4.04 -2.62 -1.38
N VAL A 50 -4.00 -3.67 -2.20
CA VAL A 50 -2.74 -4.27 -2.64
C VAL A 50 -2.69 -4.35 -4.17
N VAL A 51 -1.61 -3.83 -4.73
CA VAL A 51 -1.25 -3.91 -6.15
C VAL A 51 -0.02 -4.79 -6.28
N LYS A 52 -0.16 -5.87 -7.05
CA LYS A 52 0.97 -6.75 -7.34
C LYS A 52 1.70 -6.24 -8.57
N GLY A 53 2.96 -5.81 -8.42
CA GLY A 53 3.72 -5.30 -9.55
C GLY A 53 5.10 -4.74 -9.22
N ASP A 54 5.79 -4.32 -10.27
CA ASP A 54 7.04 -3.57 -10.17
C ASP A 54 6.75 -2.07 -10.09
N ALA A 55 6.95 -1.47 -8.92
CA ALA A 55 6.68 -0.04 -8.72
C ALA A 55 7.63 0.90 -9.51
N THR A 56 8.63 0.37 -10.23
CA THR A 56 9.41 1.15 -11.19
C THR A 56 8.70 1.35 -12.53
N LEU A 57 7.60 0.61 -12.77
CA LEU A 57 6.79 0.70 -13.98
C LEU A 57 5.66 1.74 -13.80
N PRO A 58 5.51 2.71 -14.72
CA PRO A 58 4.46 3.72 -14.65
C PRO A 58 3.05 3.14 -14.52
N GLU A 59 2.73 2.09 -15.28
CA GLU A 59 1.42 1.44 -15.27
C GLU A 59 1.06 0.87 -13.89
N VAL A 60 2.05 0.39 -13.12
CA VAL A 60 1.84 -0.13 -11.77
C VAL A 60 1.57 1.00 -10.78
N LEU A 61 2.22 2.15 -10.96
CA LEU A 61 1.97 3.34 -10.15
C LEU A 61 0.60 3.96 -10.46
N GLU A 62 0.17 3.92 -11.72
CA GLU A 62 -1.17 4.33 -12.14
C GLU A 62 -2.25 3.45 -11.50
N ASP A 63 -2.09 2.12 -11.56
CA ASP A 63 -2.99 1.16 -10.91
C ASP A 63 -3.05 1.35 -9.39
N ALA A 64 -1.94 1.75 -8.77
CA ALA A 64 -1.88 2.06 -7.34
C ALA A 64 -2.47 3.43 -6.97
N GLY A 65 -2.87 4.24 -7.95
CA GLY A 65 -3.44 5.57 -7.73
C GLY A 65 -2.42 6.61 -7.29
N ALA A 66 -1.14 6.49 -7.72
CA ALA A 66 -0.07 7.39 -7.32
C ALA A 66 -0.34 8.87 -7.61
N ALA A 67 -1.14 9.17 -8.63
CA ALA A 67 -1.58 10.54 -8.93
C ALA A 67 -2.38 11.23 -7.80
N TYR A 68 -2.95 10.45 -6.87
CA TYR A 68 -3.76 10.94 -5.74
C TYR A 68 -3.14 10.64 -4.37
N ALA A 69 -1.92 10.08 -4.35
CA ALA A 69 -1.19 9.79 -3.13
C ALA A 69 -0.62 11.08 -2.54
N ASN A 70 -0.63 11.16 -1.21
CA ASN A 70 0.01 12.26 -0.48
C ASN A 70 1.48 11.96 -0.16
N VAL A 71 1.83 10.68 -0.06
CA VAL A 71 3.19 10.18 0.18
C VAL A 71 3.33 8.78 -0.42
#